data_AF-A0A6P7F8D7-F1
#
_entry.id   AF-A0A6P7F8D7-F1
#
_cell.length_a   1.000
_cell.length_b   1.000
_cell.length_c   1.000
_cell.angle_alpha   90.00
_cell.angle_beta   90.00
_cell.angle_gamma   90.00
#
_symmetry.space_group_name_H-M   'P 1'
#
loop_
_entity.id
_entity.type
_entity.pdbx_description
1 polymer ?
#
loop_
_entity_poly.entity_id
_entity_poly.type
_entity_poly.pdbx_seq_one_letter_code
_entity_poly.pdbx_strand_id
1 'polypeptide(L)'
;MESQKIVNRRNMYQEEITKYRQENRRIYYLDETWYDTHDTVKKGWTDGSSMCIPEMPANKGSRLIIVHCGGSEGWVPNALKLCGKKMEDCNVDYHKNMEADIFEDWFENSLIPNLEKNSVIVLDNASYHSPTAH
;
A
#
# COMPACT_ATOMS: atom_id res chain seq x y z
N MET A 1 -23.64 0.31 -15.27
CA MET A 1 -23.80 1.72 -14.88
C MET A 1 -23.37 1.83 -13.43
N GLU A 2 -22.52 2.79 -13.07
CA GLU A 2 -22.03 2.94 -11.68
C GLU A 2 -23.18 3.26 -10.72
N SER A 3 -23.10 2.80 -9.46
CA SER A 3 -24.12 3.08 -8.45
C SER A 3 -24.11 4.56 -8.05
N GLN A 4 -25.30 5.17 -7.93
CA GLN A 4 -25.44 6.56 -7.45
C GLN A 4 -24.72 6.80 -6.12
N LYS A 5 -24.66 5.79 -5.25
CA LYS A 5 -23.93 5.86 -3.97
C LYS A 5 -22.44 6.10 -4.19
N ILE A 6 -21.83 5.42 -5.16
CA ILE A 6 -20.40 5.55 -5.47
C ILE A 6 -20.13 6.90 -6.12
N VAL A 7 -20.99 7.33 -7.06
CA VAL A 7 -20.92 8.67 -7.67
C VAL A 7 -20.92 9.76 -6.60
N ASN A 8 -21.87 9.70 -5.66
CA ASN A 8 -21.97 10.69 -4.59
C ASN A 8 -20.72 10.69 -3.69
N ARG A 9 -20.19 9.52 -3.32
CA ARG A 9 -18.95 9.42 -2.53
C ARG A 9 -17.75 10.03 -3.25
N ARG A 10 -17.63 9.80 -4.56
CA ARG A 10 -16.55 10.38 -5.37
C ARG A 10 -16.67 11.90 -5.46
N ASN A 11 -17.89 12.42 -5.59
CA ASN A 11 -18.13 13.87 -5.60
C ASN A 11 -17.78 14.51 -4.25
N MET A 12 -18.20 13.90 -3.13
CA MET A 12 -17.84 14.37 -1.79
C MET A 12 -16.32 14.41 -1.59
N TYR A 13 -15.61 13.33 -1.97
CA TYR A 13 -14.14 13.32 -1.92
C TYR A 13 -13.52 14.45 -2.76
N GLN A 14 -14.04 14.71 -3.96
CA GLN A 14 -13.56 15.79 -4.82
C GLN A 14 -13.80 17.18 -4.20
N GLU A 15 -14.94 17.39 -3.55
CA GLU A 15 -15.24 18.64 -2.84
C GLU A 15 -14.27 18.85 -1.65
N GLU A 16 -14.08 17.83 -0.82
CA GLU A 16 -13.20 17.88 0.35
C GLU A 16 -11.74 18.08 -0.04
N ILE A 17 -11.22 17.31 -1.00
CA ILE A 17 -9.83 17.44 -1.43
C ILE A 17 -9.57 18.80 -2.08
N THR A 18 -10.55 19.37 -2.78
CA THR A 18 -10.45 20.72 -3.36
C THR A 18 -10.40 21.76 -2.27
N LYS A 19 -11.27 21.65 -1.25
CA LYS A 19 -11.26 22.53 -0.09
C LYS A 19 -9.90 22.51 0.63
N TYR A 20 -9.35 21.34 0.92
CA TYR A 20 -8.06 21.24 1.60
C TYR A 20 -6.89 21.82 0.78
N ARG A 21 -6.95 21.70 -0.55
CA ARG A 21 -5.99 22.37 -1.45
C ARG A 21 -6.12 23.89 -1.40
N GLN A 22 -7.35 24.42 -1.35
CA GLN A 22 -7.60 25.87 -1.22
C GLN A 22 -7.14 26.42 0.14
N GLU A 23 -7.27 25.63 1.20
CA GLU A 23 -6.74 25.93 2.53
C GLU A 23 -5.21 25.80 2.64
N ASN A 24 -4.54 25.46 1.53
CA ASN A 24 -3.10 25.19 1.48
C ASN A 24 -2.65 24.14 2.51
N ARG A 25 -3.51 23.16 2.79
CA ARG A 25 -3.18 22.06 3.70
C ARG A 25 -2.29 21.06 2.98
N ARG A 26 -1.29 20.54 3.68
CA ARG A 26 -0.43 19.48 3.15
C ARG A 26 -1.24 18.18 3.05
N ILE A 27 -1.25 17.58 1.87
CA ILE A 27 -1.97 16.33 1.60
C ILE A 27 -0.95 15.22 1.39
N TYR A 28 -1.13 14.14 2.14
CA TYR A 28 -0.36 12.92 2.03
C TYR A 28 -1.24 11.77 1.58
N TYR A 29 -0.70 10.92 0.72
CA TYR A 29 -1.33 9.72 0.20
C TYR A 29 -0.59 8.52 0.76
N LEU A 30 -1.36 7.61 1.33
CA LEU A 30 -0.90 6.36 1.91
C LEU A 30 -1.46 5.23 1.08
N ASP A 31 -0.63 4.23 0.81
CA ASP A 31 -1.08 3.00 0.16
C ASP A 31 -0.19 1.82 0.55
N GLU A 32 -0.74 0.62 0.40
CA GLU A 32 -0.03 -0.64 0.57
C GLU A 32 0.15 -1.35 -0.78
N THR A 33 1.37 -1.80 -1.04
CA THR A 33 1.66 -2.67 -2.17
C THR A 33 2.43 -3.91 -1.73
N TRP A 34 2.62 -4.85 -2.64
CA TRP A 34 3.38 -6.05 -2.38
C TRP A 34 4.33 -6.36 -3.53
N TYR A 35 5.48 -6.93 -3.18
CA TYR A 35 6.47 -7.43 -4.12
C TYR A 35 6.64 -8.94 -3.93
N ASP A 36 6.57 -9.69 -5.03
CA ASP A 36 6.89 -11.12 -5.01
C ASP A 36 8.41 -11.30 -5.04
N THR A 37 8.97 -11.91 -4.00
CA THR A 37 10.41 -12.21 -3.99
C THR A 37 10.82 -13.26 -5.01
N HIS A 38 9.86 -13.95 -5.62
CA HIS A 38 10.07 -14.91 -6.70
C HIS A 38 9.62 -14.35 -8.06
N ASP A 39 9.46 -13.02 -8.17
CA ASP A 39 9.22 -12.39 -9.47
C ASP A 39 10.43 -12.60 -10.37
N THR A 40 10.22 -13.42 -11.39
CA THR A 40 11.26 -13.85 -12.33
C THR A 40 10.82 -13.54 -13.74
N VAL A 41 11.79 -13.23 -14.60
CA VAL A 41 11.50 -12.82 -15.97
C VAL A 41 10.92 -14.01 -16.75
N LYS A 42 9.63 -13.94 -17.10
CA LYS A 42 8.91 -15.02 -17.81
C LYS A 42 9.35 -15.21 -19.26
N LYS A 43 10.05 -14.23 -19.84
CA LYS A 43 10.50 -14.24 -21.24
C LYS A 43 11.93 -13.74 -21.31
N GLY A 44 12.82 -14.59 -21.81
CA GLY A 44 14.21 -14.23 -22.08
C GLY A 44 14.61 -14.66 -23.49
N TRP A 45 15.64 -14.04 -24.04
CA TRP A 45 16.29 -14.53 -25.24
C TRP A 45 17.13 -15.75 -24.86
N THR A 46 16.93 -16.86 -25.55
CA THR A 46 17.75 -18.07 -25.44
C THR A 46 18.43 -18.32 -26.78
N ASP A 47 19.65 -18.83 -26.74
CA ASP A 47 20.40 -19.31 -27.90
C ASP A 47 19.92 -20.70 -28.38
N GLY A 48 18.84 -21.23 -27.79
CA GLY A 48 18.32 -22.58 -28.04
C GLY A 48 18.98 -23.65 -27.18
N SER A 49 20.01 -23.31 -26.41
CA SER A 49 20.57 -24.19 -25.38
C SER A 49 19.78 -24.06 -24.08
N SER A 50 19.58 -25.18 -23.39
CA SER A 50 18.98 -25.18 -22.04
C SER A 50 19.89 -24.56 -20.99
N MET A 51 21.15 -24.24 -21.33
CA MET A 51 22.15 -23.65 -20.44
C MET A 51 21.83 -22.18 -20.08
N CYS A 52 21.06 -21.48 -20.91
CA CYS A 52 20.64 -20.10 -20.67
C CYS A 52 19.24 -20.00 -20.03
N ILE A 53 18.61 -21.13 -19.68
CA ILE A 53 17.31 -21.14 -18.99
C ILE A 53 17.60 -21.08 -17.49
N PRO A 54 17.23 -20.00 -16.78
CA PRO A 54 17.41 -19.94 -15.33
C PRO A 54 16.56 -21.03 -14.67
N GLU A 55 17.15 -21.80 -13.75
CA GLU A 55 16.38 -22.69 -12.87
C GLU A 55 15.52 -21.83 -11.94
N MET A 56 14.23 -21.77 -12.23
CA MET A 56 13.26 -21.05 -11.40
C MET A 56 12.79 -21.98 -10.28
N PRO A 57 12.98 -21.62 -8.99
CA PRO A 57 12.48 -22.42 -7.89
C PRO A 57 10.94 -22.50 -7.95
N ALA A 58 10.40 -23.71 -7.85
CA ALA A 58 8.95 -23.98 -7.93
C ALA A 58 8.16 -23.54 -6.68
N ASN A 59 8.85 -23.06 -5.64
CA ASN A 59 8.24 -22.72 -4.36
C ASN A 59 7.55 -21.35 -4.45
N LYS A 60 6.33 -21.26 -3.90
CA LYS A 60 5.65 -19.98 -3.72
C LYS A 60 6.51 -19.12 -2.79
N GLY A 61 6.95 -17.97 -3.27
CA GLY A 61 7.93 -17.14 -2.57
C GLY A 61 7.49 -16.57 -1.23
N SER A 62 8.25 -15.65 -0.66
CA SER A 62 7.70 -14.72 0.33
C SER A 62 7.16 -13.49 -0.39
N ARG A 63 6.10 -12.87 0.13
CA ARG A 63 5.66 -11.53 -0.28
C ARG A 63 6.27 -10.52 0.66
N LEU A 64 6.82 -9.46 0.09
CA LEU A 64 7.19 -8.26 0.82
C LEU A 64 6.04 -7.26 0.71
N ILE A 65 5.33 -7.01 1.80
CA ILE A 65 4.37 -5.91 1.88
C ILE A 65 5.16 -4.62 2.11
N ILE A 66 4.84 -3.61 1.32
CA ILE A 66 5.45 -2.29 1.35
C ILE A 66 4.34 -1.31 1.70
N VAL A 67 4.50 -0.61 2.82
CA VAL A 67 3.58 0.45 3.24
C VAL A 67 4.36 1.74 3.34
N HIS A 68 3.85 2.77 2.68
CA HIS A 68 4.47 4.08 2.73
C HIS A 68 3.45 5.21 2.53
N CYS A 69 3.92 6.43 2.75
CA CYS A 69 3.12 7.63 2.71
C CYS A 69 3.94 8.77 2.08
N GLY A 70 3.36 9.47 1.13
CA GLY A 70 4.03 10.52 0.37
C GLY A 70 3.09 11.64 -0.05
N GLY A 71 3.65 12.82 -0.29
CA GLY A 71 2.92 14.01 -0.75
C GLY A 71 3.63 14.70 -1.91
N SER A 72 3.28 15.96 -2.18
CA SER A 72 3.86 16.75 -3.28
C SER A 72 5.38 16.95 -3.19
N GLU A 73 5.93 17.04 -1.97
CA GLU A 73 7.38 17.20 -1.73
C GLU A 73 8.12 15.86 -1.58
N GLY A 74 7.46 14.74 -1.90
CA GLY A 74 8.02 13.40 -1.80
C GLY A 74 7.58 12.63 -0.55
N TRP A 75 8.41 11.67 -0.17
CA TRP A 75 8.10 10.69 0.87
C TRP A 75 8.22 11.26 2.28
N VAL A 76 7.36 10.79 3.19
CA VAL A 76 7.47 11.10 4.61
C VAL A 76 8.71 10.40 5.18
N PRO A 77 9.67 11.11 5.78
CA PRO A 77 10.89 10.50 6.29
C PRO A 77 10.55 9.50 7.40
N ASN A 78 11.33 8.40 7.48
CA ASN A 78 11.18 7.35 8.49
C ASN A 78 9.80 6.65 8.53
N ALA A 79 8.97 6.81 7.50
CA ALA A 79 7.64 6.21 7.42
C ALA A 79 7.55 5.01 6.46
N LEU A 80 8.67 4.52 5.92
CA LEU A 80 8.68 3.30 5.09
C LEU A 80 8.61 2.06 6.00
N LYS A 81 7.60 1.22 5.81
CA LYS A 81 7.48 -0.08 6.47
C LYS A 81 7.57 -1.20 5.44
N LEU A 82 8.42 -2.17 5.73
CA LEU A 82 8.59 -3.39 4.95
C LEU A 82 8.25 -4.59 5.84
N CYS A 83 7.29 -5.41 5.40
CA CYS A 83 6.84 -6.60 6.14
C CYS A 83 6.95 -7.83 5.24
N GLY A 84 7.87 -8.75 5.55
CA GLY A 84 7.99 -10.02 4.83
C GLY A 84 7.08 -11.09 5.43
N LYS A 85 6.15 -11.66 4.65
CA LYS A 85 5.38 -12.85 5.03
C LYS A 85 5.58 -13.98 4.01
N LYS A 86 5.58 -15.24 4.46
CA LYS A 86 5.64 -16.41 3.57
C LYS A 86 4.31 -16.55 2.81
N MET A 87 4.34 -16.97 1.54
CA MET A 87 3.11 -17.13 0.73
C MET A 87 2.10 -18.12 1.30
N GLU A 88 2.56 -19.12 2.07
CA GLU A 88 1.71 -20.10 2.77
C GLU A 88 0.76 -19.43 3.78
N ASP A 89 1.20 -18.31 4.36
CA ASP A 89 0.44 -17.51 5.34
C ASP A 89 -0.29 -16.32 4.70
N CYS A 90 -0.05 -16.06 3.40
CA CYS A 90 -0.62 -14.91 2.69
C CYS A 90 -1.84 -15.34 1.87
N ASN A 91 -3.04 -15.11 2.41
CA ASN A 91 -4.26 -15.29 1.63
C ASN A 91 -4.28 -14.29 0.45
N VAL A 92 -5.02 -14.62 -0.62
CA VAL A 92 -5.11 -13.81 -1.86
C VAL A 92 -5.66 -12.39 -1.58
N ASP A 93 -6.40 -12.27 -0.48
CA ASP A 93 -6.90 -11.02 0.11
C ASP A 93 -5.83 -10.40 1.03
N TYR A 94 -4.97 -9.56 0.46
CA TYR A 94 -3.84 -8.92 1.15
C TYR A 94 -4.29 -7.92 2.21
N HIS A 95 -5.54 -7.43 2.13
CA HIS A 95 -6.16 -6.64 3.18
C HIS A 95 -6.42 -7.44 4.48
N LYS A 96 -6.09 -8.74 4.51
CA LYS A 96 -6.07 -9.56 5.73
C LYS A 96 -4.68 -9.89 6.23
N ASN A 97 -3.63 -9.60 5.46
CA ASN A 97 -2.27 -9.98 5.80
C ASN A 97 -1.51 -8.90 6.57
N MET A 98 -1.95 -7.63 6.49
CA MET A 98 -1.58 -6.60 7.45
C MET A 98 -2.52 -6.72 8.65
N GLU A 99 -1.97 -7.12 9.80
CA GLU A 99 -2.73 -7.10 11.05
C GLU A 99 -2.99 -5.63 11.43
N ALA A 100 -4.21 -5.33 11.86
CA ALA A 100 -4.60 -3.97 12.25
C ALA A 100 -3.61 -3.36 13.24
N ASP A 101 -3.13 -4.16 14.20
CA ASP A 101 -2.12 -3.76 15.20
C ASP A 101 -0.79 -3.32 14.57
N ILE A 102 -0.35 -3.97 13.49
CA ILE A 102 0.90 -3.60 12.79
C ILE A 102 0.72 -2.27 12.04
N PHE A 103 -0.46 -2.09 11.44
CA PHE A 103 -0.80 -0.83 10.77
C PHE A 103 -0.91 0.30 11.78
N GLU A 104 -1.62 0.09 12.89
CA GLU A 104 -1.81 1.07 13.96
C GLU A 104 -0.48 1.47 14.59
N ASP A 105 0.38 0.51 14.96
CA ASP A 105 1.73 0.79 15.48
C ASP A 105 2.56 1.62 14.49
N TRP A 106 2.59 1.24 13.21
CA TRP A 106 3.30 2.01 12.20
C TRP A 106 2.70 3.40 12.01
N PHE A 107 1.38 3.51 12.00
CA PHE A 107 0.68 4.77 11.81
C PHE A 107 1.01 5.73 12.96
N GLU A 108 0.88 5.29 14.21
CA GLU A 108 1.12 6.09 15.40
C GLU A 108 2.61 6.40 15.63
N ASN A 109 3.50 5.41 15.47
CA ASN A 109 4.89 5.53 15.89
C ASN A 109 5.84 5.93 14.76
N SER A 110 5.48 5.67 13.49
CA SER A 110 6.33 5.98 12.33
C SER A 110 5.76 7.10 11.46
N LEU A 111 4.45 7.09 11.19
CA LEU A 111 3.86 8.08 10.28
C LEU A 111 3.55 9.40 10.98
N ILE A 112 2.66 9.39 11.99
CA ILE A 112 2.17 10.61 12.67
C ILE A 112 3.32 11.52 13.17
N PRO A 113 4.41 11.02 13.78
CA PRO A 113 5.47 11.88 14.30
C PRO A 113 6.26 12.61 13.21
N ASN A 114 6.26 12.07 11.99
CA ASN A 114 7.00 12.62 10.84
C ASN A 114 6.09 13.46 9.91
N LEU A 115 4.81 13.62 10.23
CA LEU A 115 3.88 14.43 9.45
C LEU A 115 3.88 15.90 9.87
N GLU A 116 3.61 16.77 8.90
CA GLU A 116 3.39 18.18 9.15
C GLU A 116 2.07 18.40 9.93
N LYS A 117 2.08 19.35 10.88
CA LYS A 117 0.86 19.71 11.61
C LYS A 117 -0.23 20.21 10.67
N ASN A 118 -1.48 19.91 11.00
CA ASN A 118 -2.66 20.29 10.21
C ASN A 118 -2.69 19.70 8.79
N SER A 119 -1.92 18.64 8.51
CA SER A 119 -1.99 17.92 7.24
C SER A 119 -3.28 17.09 7.11
N VAL A 120 -3.47 16.52 5.92
CA VAL A 120 -4.54 15.59 5.56
C VAL A 120 -3.89 14.30 5.08
N ILE A 121 -4.39 13.16 5.54
CA ILE A 121 -4.00 11.84 5.05
C ILE A 121 -5.16 11.30 4.22
N VAL A 122 -4.84 10.80 3.03
CA VAL A 122 -5.77 10.12 2.13
C VAL A 122 -5.32 8.66 2.05
N LEU A 123 -6.26 7.76 2.32
CA LEU A 123 -6.08 6.31 2.27
C LEU A 123 -7.33 5.67 1.65
N ASP A 124 -7.22 4.41 1.27
CA ASP A 124 -8.38 3.65 0.80
C ASP A 124 -9.32 3.25 1.96
N ASN A 125 -10.39 2.51 1.65
CA ASN A 125 -11.34 2.03 2.65
C ASN A 125 -11.19 0.52 2.88
N ALA A 126 -9.96 0.05 3.09
CA ALA A 126 -9.71 -1.32 3.54
C ALA A 126 -10.20 -1.54 4.99
N SER A 127 -10.65 -2.76 5.29
CA SER A 127 -11.32 -3.07 6.56
C SER A 127 -10.44 -2.88 7.81
N TYR A 128 -9.12 -3.00 7.69
CA TYR A 128 -8.19 -2.84 8.82
C TYR A 128 -7.84 -1.37 9.12
N HIS A 129 -8.18 -0.43 8.24
CA HIS A 129 -8.03 1.00 8.54
C HIS A 129 -9.11 1.54 9.47
N SER A 130 -10.19 0.77 9.68
CA SER A 130 -11.29 1.13 10.56
C SER A 130 -11.82 -0.12 11.25
N PRO A 131 -11.03 -0.72 12.17
CA PRO A 131 -11.52 -1.83 12.98
C PRO A 131 -12.75 -1.34 13.73
N THR A 132 -13.87 -2.05 13.58
CA THR A 132 -15.07 -1.77 14.37
C THR A 132 -14.67 -1.89 15.83
N ALA A 133 -14.73 -0.81 16.60
CA ALA A 133 -14.56 -0.88 18.05
C ALA A 133 -15.56 -1.92 18.58
N HIS A 134 -15.04 -2.96 19.23
CA HIS A 134 -15.84 -3.97 19.93
C HIS A 134 -16.48 -3.40 21.19
#